data_AF-A0A9E4TH60-F1
#
_entry.id   AF-A0A9E4TH60-F1
#
_cell.length_a   1.000
_cell.length_b   1.000
_cell.length_c   1.000
_cell.angle_alpha   90.00
_cell.angle_beta   90.00
_cell.angle_gamma   90.00
#
_symmetry.space_group_name_H-M   'P 1'
#
loop_
_entity.id
_entity.type
_entity.pdbx_description
1 polymer ?
#
loop_
_entity_poly.entity_id
_entity_poly.type
_entity_poly.pdbx_seq_one_letter_code
_entity_poly.pdbx_strand_id
1 'polypeptide(L)'
;MPKQDGSLTDADRVTLVRALDRLIPTVDAEFAAGALGMLGDVEERARREKSTRSAFLRVVEALSLDLTAHAVGGFSAMTDQERTNALLNIESALPGEFSLFLGIVRDVYYEDDRTPDRPANFDGDDEVFGKAP
;
A
#
# COMPACT_ATOMS: atom_id res chain seq x y z
N MET A 1 13.19 -4.21 -5.28
CA MET A 1 13.86 -3.06 -4.67
C MET A 1 13.87 -1.91 -5.67
N PRO A 2 13.50 -0.69 -5.25
CA PRO A 2 13.56 0.51 -6.08
C PRO A 2 14.96 0.75 -6.64
N LYS A 3 15.04 1.40 -7.80
CA LYS A 3 16.32 1.82 -8.40
C LYS A 3 16.96 2.95 -7.58
N GLN A 4 18.25 3.20 -7.79
CA GLN A 4 19.02 4.24 -7.09
C GLN A 4 18.46 5.66 -7.27
N ASP A 5 17.71 5.91 -8.35
CA ASP A 5 17.01 7.19 -8.59
C ASP A 5 15.65 7.28 -7.88
N GLY A 6 15.25 6.22 -7.17
CA GLY A 6 13.96 6.09 -6.51
C GLY A 6 12.82 5.70 -7.45
N SER A 7 13.11 5.32 -8.70
CA SER A 7 12.10 4.76 -9.61
C SER A 7 11.82 3.30 -9.30
N LEU A 8 10.56 2.90 -9.46
CA LEU A 8 10.11 1.52 -9.25
C LEU A 8 10.50 0.63 -10.42
N THR A 9 10.89 -0.61 -10.14
CA THR A 9 10.97 -1.67 -11.15
C THR A 9 9.58 -2.24 -11.45
N ASP A 10 9.44 -2.99 -12.55
CA ASP A 10 8.16 -3.64 -12.89
C ASP A 10 7.71 -4.62 -11.79
N ALA A 11 8.67 -5.32 -11.17
CA ALA A 11 8.40 -6.19 -10.04
C ALA A 11 7.92 -5.40 -8.80
N ASP A 12 8.51 -4.23 -8.53
CA ASP A 12 8.06 -3.37 -7.42
C ASP A 12 6.65 -2.84 -7.69
N ARG A 13 6.33 -2.49 -8.94
CA ARG A 13 4.99 -2.04 -9.35
C ARG A 13 3.95 -3.14 -9.11
N VAL A 14 4.24 -4.39 -9.51
CA VAL A 14 3.33 -5.52 -9.27
C VAL A 14 3.13 -5.77 -7.78
N THR A 15 4.22 -5.82 -7.00
CA THR A 15 4.15 -5.96 -5.54
C THR A 15 3.33 -4.85 -4.90
N LEU A 16 3.55 -3.60 -5.32
CA LEU A 16 2.83 -2.45 -4.81
C LEU A 16 1.34 -2.51 -5.13
N VAL A 17 0.95 -2.88 -6.34
CA VAL A 17 -0.48 -3.08 -6.67
C VAL A 17 -1.11 -4.10 -5.71
N ARG A 18 -0.43 -5.21 -5.44
CA ARG A 18 -0.91 -6.22 -4.48
C ARG A 18 -0.95 -5.73 -3.05
N ALA A 19 -0.01 -4.86 -2.67
CA ALA A 19 -0.03 -4.22 -1.37
C ALA A 19 -1.21 -3.24 -1.26
N LEU A 20 -1.47 -2.42 -2.28
CA LEU A 20 -2.61 -1.49 -2.32
C LEU A 20 -3.95 -2.24 -2.20
N ASP A 21 -4.12 -3.36 -2.91
CA ASP A 21 -5.30 -4.23 -2.80
C ASP A 21 -5.52 -4.81 -1.39
N ARG A 22 -4.48 -4.81 -0.53
CA ARG A 22 -4.58 -5.26 0.86
C ARG A 22 -4.68 -4.10 1.85
N LEU A 23 -4.12 -2.94 1.50
CA LEU A 23 -4.18 -1.74 2.31
C LEU A 23 -5.56 -1.10 2.31
N ILE A 24 -6.32 -1.30 1.24
CA ILE A 24 -7.74 -0.99 1.21
C ILE A 24 -8.45 -2.28 0.77
N PRO A 25 -8.83 -3.14 1.73
CA PRO A 25 -9.60 -4.34 1.40
C PRO A 25 -10.93 -3.92 0.79
N THR A 26 -11.48 -4.71 -0.13
CA THR A 26 -12.81 -4.51 -0.73
C THR A 26 -13.46 -5.86 -0.98
N VAL A 27 -14.79 -5.91 -0.89
CA VAL A 27 -15.59 -7.08 -1.28
C VAL A 27 -15.77 -7.21 -2.78
N ASP A 28 -15.77 -6.08 -3.51
CA ASP A 28 -15.93 -6.07 -4.96
C ASP A 28 -14.58 -5.88 -5.66
N ALA A 29 -14.25 -6.81 -6.55
CA ALA A 29 -12.94 -6.85 -7.21
C ALA A 29 -12.75 -5.67 -8.17
N GLU A 30 -13.83 -5.06 -8.68
CA GLU A 30 -13.76 -3.90 -9.55
C GLU A 30 -13.34 -2.61 -8.81
N PHE A 31 -13.59 -2.55 -7.50
CA PHE A 31 -13.19 -1.42 -6.65
C PHE A 31 -11.87 -1.68 -5.90
N ALA A 32 -11.14 -2.73 -6.26
CA ALA A 32 -9.80 -2.96 -5.71
C ALA A 32 -8.84 -1.90 -6.24
N ALA A 33 -7.89 -1.45 -5.41
CA ALA A 33 -6.98 -0.36 -5.78
C ALA A 33 -6.17 -0.65 -7.06
N GLY A 34 -5.85 -1.92 -7.30
CA GLY A 34 -5.24 -2.40 -8.54
C GLY A 34 -6.16 -2.30 -9.76
N ALA A 35 -7.45 -2.62 -9.61
CA ALA A 35 -8.44 -2.53 -10.68
C ALA A 35 -8.77 -1.07 -11.04
N LEU A 36 -8.72 -0.18 -10.05
CA LEU A 36 -8.92 1.27 -10.24
C LEU A 36 -7.72 1.96 -10.91
N GLY A 37 -6.56 1.30 -10.98
CA GLY A 37 -5.35 1.84 -11.63
C GLY A 37 -4.59 2.87 -10.79
N MET A 38 -4.81 2.88 -9.47
CA MET A 38 -4.41 3.98 -8.57
C MET A 38 -2.91 4.13 -8.35
N LEU A 39 -2.09 3.14 -8.73
CA LEU A 39 -0.65 3.16 -8.43
C LEU A 39 0.03 4.44 -8.97
N GLY A 40 -0.37 4.91 -10.16
CA GLY A 40 0.19 6.12 -10.75
C GLY A 40 -0.06 7.37 -9.91
N ASP A 41 -1.29 7.51 -9.38
CA ASP A 41 -1.69 8.66 -8.57
C ASP A 41 -1.06 8.62 -7.18
N VAL A 42 -0.92 7.43 -6.58
CA VAL A 42 -0.18 7.23 -5.32
C VAL A 42 1.29 7.62 -5.50
N GLU A 43 1.95 7.17 -6.57
CA GLU A 43 3.34 7.54 -6.88
C GLU A 43 3.49 9.05 -7.05
N GLU A 44 2.59 9.68 -7.80
CA GLU A 44 2.64 11.12 -8.07
C GLU A 44 2.42 11.93 -6.80
N ARG A 45 1.42 11.57 -5.99
CA ARG A 45 1.13 12.27 -4.72
C ARG A 45 2.26 12.09 -3.72
N ALA A 46 2.88 10.91 -3.67
CA ALA A 46 4.05 10.68 -2.84
C ALA A 46 5.25 11.58 -3.21
N ARG A 47 5.41 11.95 -4.49
CA ARG A 47 6.54 12.79 -4.94
C ARG A 47 6.42 14.27 -4.58
N ARG A 48 5.22 14.75 -4.25
CA ARG A 48 4.95 16.18 -4.00
C ARG A 48 5.71 16.73 -2.79
N GLU A 49 5.91 15.90 -1.78
CA GLU A 49 6.59 16.30 -0.55
C GLU A 49 7.75 15.35 -0.21
N LYS A 50 8.83 15.91 0.33
CA LYS A 50 10.04 15.14 0.64
C LYS A 50 9.81 14.06 1.70
N SER A 51 9.06 14.38 2.76
CA SER A 51 8.67 13.46 3.83
C SER A 51 7.90 12.27 3.27
N THR A 52 6.87 12.57 2.49
CA THR A 52 5.96 11.63 1.87
C THR A 52 6.68 10.71 0.87
N ARG A 53 7.58 11.28 0.05
CA ARG A 53 8.42 10.51 -0.88
C ARG A 53 9.36 9.57 -0.13
N SER A 54 9.96 10.03 0.95
CA SER A 54 10.84 9.21 1.78
C SER A 54 10.09 8.07 2.45
N ALA A 55 8.89 8.34 2.98
CA ALA A 55 8.03 7.33 3.59
C ALA A 55 7.63 6.25 2.57
N PHE A 56 7.16 6.67 1.39
CA PHE A 56 6.83 5.77 0.29
C PHE A 56 7.99 4.83 -0.06
N LEU A 57 9.19 5.39 -0.28
CA LEU A 57 10.35 4.56 -0.66
C LEU A 57 10.76 3.57 0.45
N ARG A 58 10.67 3.97 1.73
CA ARG A 58 10.95 3.07 2.85
C ARG A 58 9.97 1.91 2.94
N VAL A 59 8.67 2.16 2.72
CA VAL A 59 7.66 1.09 2.70
C VAL A 59 7.90 0.14 1.53
N VAL A 60 8.20 0.65 0.34
CA VAL A 60 8.51 -0.18 -0.84
C VAL A 60 9.78 -1.02 -0.64
N GLU A 61 10.80 -0.43 -0.03
CA GLU A 61 12.01 -1.14 0.33
C GLU A 61 11.72 -2.25 1.35
N ALA A 62 10.94 -1.97 2.39
CA ALA A 62 10.53 -2.96 3.38
C ALA A 62 9.75 -4.14 2.76
N LEU A 63 8.81 -3.85 1.85
CA LEU A 63 8.09 -4.87 1.06
C LEU A 63 9.03 -5.74 0.22
N SER A 64 10.10 -5.15 -0.31
CA SER A 64 11.09 -5.87 -1.12
C SER A 64 12.03 -6.74 -0.29
N LEU A 65 12.28 -6.35 0.97
CA LEU A 65 13.23 -6.99 1.87
C LEU A 65 12.59 -8.00 2.82
N ASP A 66 11.26 -8.14 2.80
CA ASP A 66 10.58 -9.14 3.62
C ASP A 66 11.13 -10.55 3.31
N LEU A 67 11.79 -11.15 4.32
CA LEU A 67 12.47 -12.44 4.18
C LEU A 67 11.49 -13.58 3.94
N THR A 68 10.27 -13.48 4.48
CA THR A 68 9.20 -14.45 4.26
C THR A 68 8.77 -14.38 2.80
N ALA A 69 8.64 -13.16 2.26
CA ALA A 69 8.32 -12.94 0.86
C ALA A 69 9.41 -13.55 -0.02
N HIS A 70 10.69 -13.33 0.31
CA HIS A 70 11.81 -13.87 -0.47
C HIS A 70 11.81 -15.40 -0.56
N ALA A 71 11.42 -16.10 0.51
CA ALA A 71 11.37 -17.56 0.54
C ALA A 71 10.29 -18.16 -0.37
N VAL A 72 9.21 -17.42 -0.66
CA VAL A 72 8.05 -17.90 -1.45
C VAL A 72 7.96 -17.29 -2.85
N GLY A 73 8.97 -16.53 -3.30
CA GLY A 73 9.00 -15.91 -4.63
C GLY A 73 8.50 -14.46 -4.69
N GLY A 74 8.47 -13.78 -3.54
CA GLY A 74 8.11 -12.37 -3.38
C GLY A 74 6.72 -12.17 -2.77
N PHE A 75 6.41 -10.91 -2.44
CA PHE A 75 5.16 -10.53 -1.80
C PHE A 75 3.93 -10.88 -2.66
N SER A 76 4.09 -10.82 -3.99
CA SER A 76 3.05 -11.22 -4.93
C SER A 76 2.73 -12.72 -4.91
N ALA A 77 3.63 -13.58 -4.42
CA ALA A 77 3.41 -15.03 -4.34
C ALA A 77 2.83 -15.49 -2.99
N MET A 78 2.83 -14.60 -1.98
CA MET A 78 2.23 -14.85 -0.67
C MET A 78 0.71 -15.01 -0.76
N THR A 79 0.15 -15.78 0.18
CA THR A 79 -1.28 -15.79 0.47
C THR A 79 -1.73 -14.44 1.04
N ASP A 80 -3.03 -14.18 1.02
CA ASP A 80 -3.57 -12.91 1.51
C ASP A 80 -3.29 -12.68 3.00
N GLN A 81 -3.36 -13.74 3.83
CA GLN A 81 -3.02 -13.64 5.25
C GLN A 81 -1.53 -13.32 5.46
N GLU A 82 -0.65 -13.92 4.68
CA GLU A 82 0.79 -13.63 4.74
C GLU A 82 1.11 -12.20 4.31
N ARG A 83 0.42 -11.69 3.28
CA ARG A 83 0.54 -10.29 2.85
C ARG A 83 0.07 -9.33 3.93
N THR A 84 -1.07 -9.61 4.56
CA THR A 84 -1.56 -8.80 5.69
C THR A 84 -0.57 -8.80 6.85
N ASN A 85 -0.04 -9.97 7.22
CA ASN A 85 0.95 -10.07 8.28
C ASN A 85 2.26 -9.32 7.94
N ALA A 86 2.72 -9.40 6.69
CA ALA A 86 3.88 -8.66 6.22
C ALA A 86 3.65 -7.14 6.32
N LEU A 87 2.47 -6.65 5.90
CA LEU A 87 2.12 -5.24 6.03
C LEU A 87 2.03 -4.79 7.50
N LEU A 88 1.46 -5.61 8.40
CA LEU A 88 1.43 -5.35 9.84
C LEU A 88 2.84 -5.30 10.45
N ASN A 89 3.75 -6.16 10.00
CA ASN A 89 5.14 -6.13 10.42
C ASN A 89 5.83 -4.83 9.96
N ILE A 90 5.53 -4.37 8.74
CA ILE A 90 6.06 -3.10 8.22
C ILE A 90 5.48 -1.91 9.00
N GLU A 91 4.17 -1.91 9.27
CA GLU A 91 3.53 -0.89 10.11
C GLU A 91 4.19 -0.81 11.50
N SER A 92 4.42 -1.96 12.14
CA SER A 92 5.09 -2.03 13.44
C SER A 92 6.53 -1.53 13.40
N ALA A 93 7.27 -1.85 12.33
CA ALA A 93 8.67 -1.45 12.17
C ALA A 93 8.84 0.02 11.78
N LEU A 94 7.90 0.58 11.01
CA LEU A 94 7.96 1.91 10.40
C LEU A 94 6.63 2.67 10.59
N PRO A 95 6.18 2.90 11.83
CA PRO A 95 4.82 3.38 12.08
C PRO A 95 4.54 4.76 11.49
N GLY A 96 5.52 5.67 11.52
CA GLY A 96 5.37 7.02 10.96
C GLY A 96 5.32 7.00 9.44
N GLU A 97 6.22 6.27 8.80
CA GLU A 97 6.26 6.14 7.34
C GLU A 97 5.05 5.39 6.80
N PHE A 98 4.65 4.32 7.48
CA PHE A 98 3.49 3.54 7.10
C PHE A 98 2.21 4.37 7.22
N SER A 99 2.07 5.16 8.29
CA SER A 99 0.94 6.08 8.45
C SER A 99 0.86 7.12 7.34
N LEU A 100 2.00 7.76 7.00
CA LEU A 100 2.06 8.70 5.88
C LEU A 100 1.69 8.04 4.55
N PHE A 101 2.23 6.85 4.28
CA PHE A 101 1.94 6.10 3.07
C PHE A 101 0.46 5.70 2.99
N LEU A 102 -0.10 5.12 4.04
CA LEU A 102 -1.50 4.74 4.12
C LEU A 102 -2.42 5.96 3.96
N GLY A 103 -2.04 7.12 4.49
CA GLY A 103 -2.77 8.38 4.29
C GLY A 103 -2.91 8.76 2.81
N ILE A 104 -1.83 8.66 2.03
CA ILE A 104 -1.88 8.90 0.57
C ILE A 104 -2.80 7.90 -0.11
N VAL A 105 -2.67 6.62 0.25
CA VAL A 105 -3.45 5.54 -0.37
C VAL A 105 -4.94 5.76 -0.12
N ARG A 106 -5.32 6.15 1.10
CA ARG A 106 -6.68 6.54 1.47
C ARG A 106 -7.18 7.73 0.66
N ASP A 107 -6.39 8.80 0.60
CA ASP A 107 -6.77 10.00 -0.15
C ASP A 107 -7.02 9.68 -1.62
N VAL A 108 -6.10 8.95 -2.26
CA VAL A 108 -6.26 8.58 -3.68
C VAL A 108 -7.48 7.69 -3.89
N TYR A 109 -7.77 6.76 -2.95
CA TYR A 109 -8.91 5.87 -3.07
C TYR A 109 -10.23 6.62 -3.01
N TYR A 110 -10.47 7.36 -1.92
CA TYR A 110 -11.75 8.02 -1.68
C TYR A 110 -11.94 9.32 -2.46
N GLU A 111 -10.91 9.81 -3.17
CA GLU A 111 -11.03 10.88 -4.17
C GLU A 111 -11.53 10.33 -5.54
N ASP A 112 -11.57 9.01 -5.74
CA ASP A 112 -12.11 8.40 -6.96
C ASP A 112 -13.65 8.27 -6.89
N ASP A 113 -14.35 8.92 -7.82
CA ASP A 113 -15.82 8.97 -7.89
C ASP A 113 -16.51 7.59 -8.01
N ARG A 114 -15.76 6.53 -8.34
CA ARG A 114 -16.29 5.15 -8.43
C ARG A 114 -16.34 4.46 -7.06
N THR A 115 -15.64 4.99 -6.06
CA THR A 115 -15.52 4.37 -4.74
C THR A 115 -16.59 4.90 -3.77
N PRO A 116 -16.86 4.18 -2.66
CA PRO A 116 -17.76 4.67 -1.62
C PRO A 116 -17.27 5.98 -0.98
N ASP A 117 -18.15 6.66 -0.27
CA ASP A 117 -17.79 7.85 0.51
C ASP A 117 -16.73 7.55 1.58
N ARG A 118 -15.84 8.51 1.82
CA ARG A 118 -14.81 8.43 2.86
C ARG A 118 -15.43 8.25 4.25
N PRO A 119 -14.97 7.27 5.05
CA PRO A 119 -15.40 7.12 6.44
C PRO A 119 -15.08 8.36 7.28
N ALA A 120 -15.98 8.71 8.21
CA ALA A 120 -15.80 9.84 9.12
C ALA A 120 -14.71 9.60 10.18
N ASN A 121 -14.41 8.34 10.50
CA ASN A 121 -13.34 7.95 11.40
C ASN A 121 -12.60 6.71 10.88
N PHE A 122 -11.27 6.75 10.94
CA PHE A 122 -10.43 5.57 10.66
C PHE A 122 -10.10 4.79 11.95
N ASP A 123 -10.05 5.49 13.09
CA ASP A 123 -9.58 4.99 14.40
C ASP A 123 -10.56 4.09 15.19
N GLY A 124 -11.52 3.43 14.51
CA GLY A 124 -12.50 2.53 15.15
C GLY A 124 -12.04 1.07 15.33
N ASP A 125 -12.65 0.39 16.31
CA ASP A 125 -12.12 -0.68 17.20
C ASP A 125 -11.38 -1.94 16.64
N ASP A 126 -11.21 -2.17 15.33
CA ASP A 126 -10.44 -3.32 14.77
C ASP A 126 -9.76 -3.01 13.41
N GLU A 127 -9.05 -1.89 13.23
CA GLU A 127 -8.51 -1.50 11.90
C GLU A 127 -7.33 -2.38 11.41
N VAL A 128 -7.48 -3.00 10.21
CA VAL A 128 -6.42 -3.73 9.46
C VAL A 128 -6.38 -3.21 8.00
N PHE A 129 -5.98 -1.94 7.91
CA PHE A 129 -5.79 -1.08 6.73
C PHE A 129 -7.05 -0.61 5.99
N GLY A 130 -7.09 0.69 5.72
CA GLY A 130 -8.27 1.42 6.15
C GLY A 130 -9.08 2.17 5.12
N LYS A 131 -10.34 1.81 4.88
CA LYS A 131 -11.12 0.64 5.31
C LYS A 131 -12.23 0.60 4.24
N ALA A 132 -12.21 -0.33 3.28
CA ALA A 132 -13.43 -0.58 2.51
C ALA A 132 -14.11 -1.87 3.01
N PRO A 133 -15.17 -1.70 3.79
CA PRO A 133 -16.30 -2.61 3.83
C PRO A 133 -17.47 -2.05 3.02
#